data_AF-A0A9D2XU64-F1
#
_entry.id   AF-A0A9D2XU64-F1
#
_cell.length_a   1.000
_cell.length_b   1.000
_cell.length_c   1.000
_cell.angle_alpha   90.00
_cell.angle_beta   90.00
_cell.angle_gamma   90.00
#
_symmetry.space_group_name_H-M   'P 1'
#
loop_
_entity.id
_entity.type
_entity.pdbx_description
1 polymer ?
#
loop_
_entity_poly.entity_id
_entity_poly.type
_entity_poly.pdbx_seq_one_letter_code
_entity_poly.pdbx_strand_id
1 'polypeptide(L)'
;MLGLPVSYYVFTDTPEKVKSIKLGPQRSLRVIQVQRHTRWQDISMMRMKTISDTIESDIRHHCTHVFCFDVDQVFTGRFGPEALGDSVAQLHAHYYRLPKKLFTYDRNPKSQAFIETGDFYYHAAVFGGSWKDVKALTEACYKSIMEDKQNNVEALWHDESHLNKYFWIHKPSRILSPEYCWDTSIRNRTDIRVFRLLWAPKHYNKLRT
;
A
#
# COMPACT_ATOMS: atom_id res chain seq x y z
N MET A 1 11.47 7.89 -8.75
CA MET A 1 11.46 7.88 -10.22
C MET A 1 12.05 9.20 -10.72
N LEU A 2 13.32 9.48 -10.42
CA LEU A 2 13.99 10.67 -10.98
C LEU A 2 14.34 10.40 -12.44
N GLY A 3 14.15 11.39 -13.31
CA GLY A 3 14.37 11.24 -14.75
C GLY A 3 13.27 10.52 -15.54
N LEU A 4 12.15 10.17 -14.89
CA LEU A 4 10.95 9.64 -15.55
C LEU A 4 9.75 10.57 -15.30
N PRO A 5 8.79 10.66 -16.23
CA PRO A 5 7.52 11.35 -15.99
C PRO A 5 6.76 10.73 -14.81
N VAL A 6 6.20 11.56 -13.92
CA VAL A 6 5.42 11.10 -12.77
C VAL A 6 4.18 11.95 -12.59
N SER A 7 3.03 11.29 -12.47
CA SER A 7 1.78 11.92 -12.06
C SER A 7 1.43 11.48 -10.64
N TYR A 8 1.30 12.45 -9.73
CA TYR A 8 0.87 12.20 -8.35
C TYR A 8 -0.65 12.28 -8.27
N TYR A 9 -1.27 11.28 -7.63
CA TYR A 9 -2.69 11.27 -7.33
C TYR A 9 -2.88 11.40 -5.82
N VAL A 10 -3.48 12.51 -5.40
CA VAL A 10 -3.74 12.81 -3.98
C VAL A 10 -5.23 12.65 -3.74
N PHE A 11 -5.61 11.63 -2.98
CA PHE A 11 -6.99 11.39 -2.56
C PHE A 11 -7.25 12.08 -1.23
N THR A 12 -8.26 12.94 -1.16
CA THR A 12 -8.60 13.68 0.06
C THR A 12 -10.07 14.07 0.11
N ASP A 13 -10.64 14.13 1.30
CA ASP A 13 -11.97 14.71 1.56
C ASP A 13 -11.95 16.25 1.63
N THR A 14 -10.75 16.84 1.73
CA THR A 14 -10.53 18.28 1.88
C THR A 14 -9.52 18.81 0.84
N PRO A 15 -9.89 18.89 -0.46
CA PRO A 15 -9.01 19.33 -1.54
C PRO A 15 -8.36 20.70 -1.30
N GLU A 16 -9.08 21.61 -0.66
CA GLU A 16 -8.64 22.96 -0.34
C GLU A 16 -7.45 23.02 0.64
N LYS A 17 -7.21 21.95 1.40
CA LYS A 17 -6.08 21.84 2.34
C LYS A 17 -4.82 21.30 1.69
N VAL A 18 -4.88 20.84 0.43
CA VAL A 18 -3.70 20.36 -0.28
C VAL A 18 -2.81 21.56 -0.62
N LYS A 19 -1.59 21.55 -0.06
CA LYS A 19 -0.63 22.64 -0.28
C LYS A 19 -0.21 22.70 -1.74
N SER A 20 -0.10 23.92 -2.27
CA SER A 20 0.56 24.14 -3.56
C SER A 20 2.07 23.90 -3.40
N ILE A 21 2.59 22.93 -4.15
CA ILE A 21 3.99 22.53 -4.11
C ILE A 21 4.58 22.74 -5.50
N LYS A 22 5.75 23.40 -5.56
CA LYS A 22 6.51 23.51 -6.81
C LYS A 22 7.05 22.14 -7.20
N LEU A 23 6.49 21.56 -8.26
CA LEU A 23 6.93 20.27 -8.76
C LEU A 23 8.18 20.42 -9.64
N GLY A 24 9.00 19.38 -9.65
CA GLY A 24 10.12 19.26 -10.58
C GLY A 24 9.67 19.05 -12.04
N PRO A 25 10.59 19.04 -13.00
CA PRO A 25 10.27 18.80 -14.40
C PRO A 25 9.58 17.46 -14.61
N GLN A 26 8.65 17.41 -15.57
CA GLN A 26 7.86 16.22 -15.93
C GLN A 26 7.07 15.60 -14.76
N ARG A 27 6.70 16.42 -13.78
CA ARG A 27 5.84 16.02 -12.66
C ARG A 27 4.52 16.77 -12.69
N SER A 28 3.43 16.05 -12.52
CA SER A 28 2.09 16.62 -12.35
C SER A 28 1.46 16.14 -11.06
N LEU A 29 0.50 16.89 -10.52
CA LEU A 29 -0.26 16.49 -9.34
C LEU A 29 -1.75 16.69 -9.63
N ARG A 30 -2.54 15.64 -9.38
CA ARG A 30 -3.99 15.62 -9.50
C ARG A 30 -4.57 15.36 -8.12
N VAL A 31 -5.49 16.23 -7.70
CA VAL A 31 -6.23 16.06 -6.45
C VAL A 31 -7.57 15.45 -6.79
N ILE A 32 -7.89 14.31 -6.18
CA ILE A 32 -9.14 13.59 -6.35
C ILE A 32 -9.92 13.70 -5.04
N GLN A 33 -11.08 14.35 -5.10
CA GLN A 33 -11.96 14.44 -3.95
C GLN A 33 -12.61 13.08 -3.68
N VAL A 34 -12.54 12.62 -2.43
CA VAL A 34 -13.14 11.36 -2.00
C VAL A 34 -14.04 11.59 -0.79
N GLN A 35 -14.95 10.66 -0.54
CA GLN A 35 -15.81 10.72 0.64
C GLN A 35 -15.01 10.33 1.89
N ARG A 36 -15.26 11.04 2.99
CA ARG A 36 -14.73 10.67 4.31
C ARG A 36 -15.55 9.50 4.87
N HIS A 37 -14.86 8.48 5.37
CA HIS A 37 -15.48 7.44 6.20
C HIS A 37 -15.30 7.75 7.69
N THR A 38 -16.21 7.27 8.53
CA THR A 38 -16.20 7.55 9.98
C THR A 38 -15.12 6.77 10.72
N ARG A 39 -14.88 5.51 10.34
CA ARG A 39 -13.87 4.63 10.94
C ARG A 39 -12.58 4.69 10.14
N TRP A 40 -11.43 4.82 10.80
CA TRP A 40 -10.12 4.79 10.14
C TRP A 40 -9.87 3.46 9.40
N GLN A 41 -10.44 2.36 9.91
CA GLN A 41 -10.42 1.05 9.28
C GLN A 41 -11.07 1.09 7.89
N ASP A 42 -12.23 1.72 7.80
CA ASP A 42 -12.96 1.86 6.54
C ASP A 42 -12.23 2.81 5.60
N ILE A 43 -11.60 3.89 6.10
CA ILE A 43 -10.71 4.73 5.27
C ILE A 43 -9.58 3.89 4.65
N SER A 44 -8.93 3.04 5.46
CA SER A 44 -7.85 2.16 4.98
C SER A 44 -8.35 1.16 3.94
N MET A 45 -9.45 0.46 4.22
CA MET A 45 -10.00 -0.57 3.33
C MET A 45 -10.56 0.00 2.02
N MET A 46 -11.26 1.13 2.07
CA MET A 46 -11.93 1.71 0.90
C MET A 46 -10.95 2.28 -0.12
N ARG A 47 -9.67 2.46 0.24
CA ARG A 47 -8.60 2.79 -0.72
C ARG A 47 -8.58 1.83 -1.90
N MET A 48 -8.87 0.54 -1.69
CA MET A 48 -8.80 -0.48 -2.73
C MET A 48 -9.81 -0.17 -3.85
N LYS A 49 -11.04 0.18 -3.47
CA LYS A 49 -12.07 0.63 -4.41
C LYS A 49 -11.64 1.91 -5.13
N THR A 50 -11.25 2.94 -4.38
CA THR A 50 -10.88 4.24 -4.95
C THR A 50 -9.72 4.12 -5.94
N ILE A 51 -8.70 3.32 -5.61
CA ILE A 51 -7.57 3.06 -6.50
C ILE A 51 -8.05 2.36 -7.78
N SER A 52 -8.86 1.30 -7.68
CA SER A 52 -9.39 0.60 -8.86
C SER A 52 -10.19 1.54 -9.77
N ASP A 53 -11.14 2.28 -9.21
CA ASP A 53 -11.99 3.20 -9.96
C ASP A 53 -11.17 4.30 -10.67
N THR A 54 -10.14 4.81 -9.99
CA THR A 54 -9.27 5.87 -10.55
C THR A 54 -8.33 5.31 -11.62
N ILE A 55 -7.92 4.04 -11.48
CA ILE A 55 -7.18 3.37 -12.56
C ILE A 55 -8.06 3.21 -13.79
N GLU A 56 -9.29 2.75 -13.61
CA GLU A 56 -10.21 2.52 -14.72
C GLU A 56 -10.58 3.82 -15.45
N SER A 57 -10.90 4.86 -14.70
CA SER A 57 -11.39 6.13 -15.25
C SER A 57 -10.30 7.04 -15.81
N ASP A 58 -9.05 6.93 -15.32
CA ASP A 58 -8.01 7.91 -15.67
C ASP A 58 -6.60 7.30 -15.82
N ILE A 59 -6.04 6.67 -14.78
CA ILE A 59 -4.59 6.34 -14.75
C ILE A 59 -4.19 5.42 -15.92
N ARG A 60 -5.04 4.46 -16.29
CA ARG A 60 -4.75 3.50 -17.37
C ARG A 60 -4.53 4.16 -18.74
N HIS A 61 -5.00 5.38 -18.94
CA HIS A 61 -4.88 6.10 -20.21
C HIS A 61 -3.56 6.86 -20.34
N HIS A 62 -2.81 7.03 -19.26
CA HIS A 62 -1.67 7.95 -19.20
C HIS A 62 -0.42 7.36 -18.54
N CYS A 63 -0.57 6.31 -17.73
CA CYS A 63 0.52 5.71 -16.97
C CYS A 63 0.63 4.21 -17.27
N THR A 64 1.86 3.70 -17.33
CA THR A 64 2.11 2.26 -17.49
C THR A 64 2.12 1.53 -16.15
N HIS A 65 2.62 2.19 -15.11
CA HIS A 65 2.79 1.63 -13.78
C HIS A 65 2.18 2.53 -12.71
N VAL A 66 1.74 1.90 -11.63
CA VAL A 66 1.13 2.55 -10.47
C VAL A 66 1.85 2.07 -9.21
N PHE A 67 2.15 3.00 -8.31
CA PHE A 67 2.54 2.69 -6.95
C PHE A 67 1.56 3.36 -5.99
N CYS A 68 1.16 2.62 -4.97
CA CYS A 68 0.27 3.05 -3.91
C CYS A 68 1.08 3.15 -2.61
N PHE A 69 1.02 4.31 -1.97
CA PHE A 69 1.77 4.62 -0.75
C PHE A 69 0.83 5.07 0.36
N ASP A 70 1.13 4.69 1.59
CA ASP A 70 0.62 5.41 2.76
C ASP A 70 1.25 6.80 2.83
N VAL A 71 0.46 7.78 3.30
CA VAL A 71 0.88 9.18 3.36
C VAL A 71 1.79 9.47 4.56
N ASP A 72 1.76 8.64 5.61
CA ASP A 72 2.47 8.87 6.87
C ASP A 72 3.92 8.33 6.83
N GLN A 73 4.62 8.70 5.76
CA GLN A 73 5.97 8.26 5.40
C GLN A 73 6.77 9.37 4.70
N VAL A 74 8.09 9.25 4.69
CA VAL A 74 9.00 10.26 4.09
C VAL A 74 10.06 9.59 3.24
N PHE A 75 10.15 9.97 1.96
CA PHE A 75 11.24 9.55 1.08
C PHE A 75 12.54 10.20 1.55
N THR A 76 13.56 9.38 1.83
CA THR A 76 14.88 9.82 2.31
C THR A 76 16.02 9.36 1.40
N GLY A 77 15.72 8.49 0.44
CA GLY A 77 16.67 8.00 -0.55
C GLY A 77 16.02 7.79 -1.91
N ARG A 78 16.82 7.37 -2.88
CA ARG A 78 16.34 7.12 -4.24
C ARG A 78 15.32 5.97 -4.22
N PHE A 79 14.09 6.23 -4.67
CA PHE A 79 13.12 5.20 -5.03
C PHE A 79 13.00 5.22 -6.56
N GLY A 80 13.74 4.37 -7.27
CA GLY A 80 13.92 4.48 -8.72
C GLY A 80 13.25 3.38 -9.55
N PRO A 81 13.55 3.33 -10.86
CA PRO A 81 13.00 2.34 -11.79
C PRO A 81 13.34 0.88 -11.42
N GLU A 82 14.36 0.66 -10.58
CA GLU A 82 14.67 -0.65 -10.01
C GLU A 82 13.53 -1.24 -9.16
N ALA A 83 12.58 -0.42 -8.73
CA ALA A 83 11.39 -0.88 -8.03
C ALA A 83 10.27 -1.35 -8.98
N LEU A 84 10.34 -1.05 -10.28
CA LEU A 84 9.28 -1.39 -11.24
C LEU A 84 9.22 -2.88 -11.53
N GLY A 85 8.01 -3.41 -11.61
CA GLY A 85 7.66 -4.75 -12.07
C GLY A 85 6.17 -4.79 -12.39
N ASP A 86 5.69 -5.90 -12.95
CA ASP A 86 4.27 -6.07 -13.28
C ASP A 86 3.43 -6.13 -12.00
N SER A 87 3.91 -6.83 -10.98
CA SER A 87 3.31 -6.89 -9.66
C SER A 87 4.40 -6.78 -8.58
N VAL A 88 4.27 -5.78 -7.69
CA VAL A 88 5.31 -5.37 -6.75
C VAL A 88 4.77 -5.38 -5.33
N ALA A 89 5.42 -6.16 -4.46
CA ALA A 89 5.10 -6.25 -3.03
C ALA A 89 6.25 -5.73 -2.15
N GLN A 90 5.92 -5.11 -1.01
CA GLN A 90 6.90 -4.64 -0.02
C GLN A 90 7.01 -5.63 1.14
N LEU A 91 8.22 -6.03 1.53
CA LEU A 91 8.43 -6.77 2.79
C LEU A 91 8.19 -5.86 4.00
N HIS A 92 7.44 -6.35 4.98
CA HIS A 92 7.21 -5.59 6.21
C HIS A 92 8.45 -5.58 7.11
N ALA A 93 8.89 -4.38 7.51
CA ALA A 93 10.14 -4.16 8.26
C ALA A 93 10.20 -4.90 9.61
N HIS A 94 9.07 -5.04 10.31
CA HIS A 94 9.00 -5.81 11.56
C HIS A 94 8.95 -7.33 11.37
N TYR A 95 8.66 -7.85 10.17
CA TYR A 95 8.43 -9.29 9.96
C TYR A 95 9.46 -9.98 9.06
N TYR A 96 10.26 -9.27 8.25
CA TYR A 96 11.15 -9.92 7.26
C TYR A 96 12.19 -10.90 7.84
N ARG A 97 12.55 -10.78 9.12
CA ARG A 97 13.44 -11.72 9.84
C ARG A 97 12.71 -12.71 10.73
N LEU A 98 11.41 -12.51 10.96
CA LEU A 98 10.67 -13.33 11.90
C LEU A 98 10.36 -14.70 11.27
N PRO A 99 10.37 -15.78 12.06
CA PRO A 99 9.82 -17.05 11.63
C PRO A 99 8.37 -16.89 11.17
N LYS A 100 7.99 -17.56 10.07
CA LYS A 100 6.66 -17.47 9.44
C LYS A 100 5.49 -17.70 10.41
N LYS A 101 5.68 -18.51 11.46
CA LYS A 101 4.68 -18.75 12.51
C LYS A 101 4.30 -17.50 13.32
N LEU A 102 5.14 -16.47 13.31
CA LEU A 102 4.91 -15.19 13.98
C LEU A 102 4.27 -14.15 13.04
N PHE A 103 4.06 -14.47 11.77
CA PHE A 103 3.36 -13.59 10.86
C PHE A 103 1.89 -13.46 11.28
N THR A 104 1.43 -12.22 11.36
CA THR A 104 0.07 -11.88 11.77
C THR A 104 -0.90 -11.93 10.59
N TYR A 105 -0.85 -12.98 9.78
CA TYR A 105 -1.91 -13.22 8.82
C TYR A 105 -3.25 -13.40 9.52
N ASP A 106 -4.34 -13.18 8.79
CA ASP A 106 -5.66 -13.52 9.30
C ASP A 106 -5.79 -15.04 9.46
N ARG A 107 -6.13 -15.48 10.68
CA ARG A 107 -6.30 -16.89 11.06
C ARG A 107 -7.76 -17.25 11.31
N ASN A 108 -8.69 -16.33 11.09
CA ASN A 108 -10.11 -16.60 11.19
C ASN A 108 -10.58 -17.32 9.91
N PRO A 109 -10.99 -18.60 9.98
CA PRO A 109 -11.44 -19.34 8.79
C PRO A 109 -12.72 -18.77 8.15
N LYS A 110 -13.41 -17.84 8.81
CA LYS A 110 -14.55 -17.12 8.24
C LYS A 110 -14.15 -15.91 7.39
N SER A 111 -12.91 -15.43 7.49
CA SER A 111 -12.43 -14.31 6.68
C SER A 111 -11.93 -14.78 5.33
N GLN A 112 -12.26 -14.03 4.28
CA GLN A 112 -11.68 -14.19 2.94
C GLN A 112 -10.15 -14.00 2.95
N ALA A 113 -9.60 -13.29 3.95
CA ALA A 113 -8.17 -13.10 4.13
C ALA A 113 -7.45 -14.28 4.83
N PHE A 114 -8.15 -15.37 5.17
CA PHE A 114 -7.58 -16.50 5.89
C PHE A 114 -6.35 -17.11 5.18
N ILE A 115 -5.24 -17.24 5.91
CA ILE A 115 -4.02 -17.92 5.44
C ILE A 115 -3.48 -18.79 6.57
N GLU A 116 -3.22 -20.08 6.28
CA GLU A 116 -2.57 -21.00 7.22
C GLU A 116 -1.03 -20.92 7.14
N THR A 117 -0.49 -20.72 5.95
CA THR A 117 0.96 -20.62 5.72
C THR A 117 1.24 -19.69 4.54
N GLY A 118 2.40 -19.03 4.55
CA GLY A 118 2.74 -18.04 3.54
C GLY A 118 4.24 -17.96 3.24
N ASP A 119 4.59 -17.14 2.25
CA ASP A 119 5.98 -16.94 1.85
C ASP A 119 6.62 -15.84 2.69
N PHE A 120 6.02 -14.65 2.65
CA PHE A 120 6.48 -13.44 3.33
C PHE A 120 5.28 -12.66 3.86
N TYR A 121 5.51 -11.85 4.89
CA TYR A 121 4.52 -10.87 5.36
C TYR A 121 4.75 -9.52 4.65
N TYR A 122 3.83 -9.17 3.76
CA TYR A 122 3.88 -7.98 2.93
C TYR A 122 3.20 -6.79 3.63
N HIS A 123 3.74 -5.59 3.43
CA HIS A 123 3.25 -4.36 4.04
C HIS A 123 2.32 -3.61 3.08
N ALA A 124 1.08 -3.35 3.49
CA ALA A 124 0.10 -2.66 2.63
C ALA A 124 0.41 -1.19 2.38
N ALA A 125 1.34 -0.63 3.14
CA ALA A 125 1.73 0.75 2.98
C ALA A 125 2.49 1.04 1.69
N VAL A 126 3.05 0.02 1.03
CA VAL A 126 3.68 0.15 -0.29
C VAL A 126 3.38 -1.09 -1.13
N PHE A 127 2.68 -0.90 -2.24
CA PHE A 127 2.54 -1.89 -3.31
C PHE A 127 2.46 -1.19 -4.66
N GLY A 128 2.69 -1.92 -5.73
CA GLY A 128 2.65 -1.35 -7.07
C GLY A 128 2.70 -2.39 -8.16
N GLY A 129 2.86 -1.94 -9.38
CA GLY A 129 2.81 -2.82 -10.54
C GLY A 129 2.53 -2.10 -11.84
N SER A 130 2.27 -2.87 -12.89
CA SER A 130 1.55 -2.41 -14.06
C SER A 130 0.15 -1.93 -13.62
N TRP A 131 -0.45 -0.98 -14.34
CA TRP A 131 -1.80 -0.53 -14.00
C TRP A 131 -2.82 -1.68 -14.01
N LYS A 132 -2.61 -2.71 -14.84
CA LYS A 132 -3.50 -3.88 -14.95
C LYS A 132 -3.44 -4.72 -13.68
N ASP A 133 -2.24 -5.03 -13.21
CA ASP A 133 -2.02 -5.87 -12.05
C ASP A 133 -2.41 -5.16 -10.76
N VAL A 134 -2.12 -3.85 -10.64
CA VAL A 134 -2.57 -3.06 -9.49
C VAL A 134 -4.10 -2.99 -9.45
N LYS A 135 -4.76 -2.77 -10.59
CA LYS A 135 -6.23 -2.80 -10.65
C LYS A 135 -6.79 -4.17 -10.26
N ALA A 136 -6.24 -5.26 -10.80
CA ALA A 136 -6.70 -6.61 -10.46
C ALA A 136 -6.52 -6.92 -8.96
N LEU A 137 -5.39 -6.51 -8.37
CA LEU A 137 -5.12 -6.63 -6.95
C LEU A 137 -6.15 -5.87 -6.11
N THR A 138 -6.38 -4.60 -6.43
CA THR A 138 -7.29 -3.77 -5.62
C THR A 138 -8.75 -4.17 -5.79
N GLU A 139 -9.17 -4.62 -6.98
CA GLU A 139 -10.51 -5.20 -7.20
C GLU A 139 -10.72 -6.47 -6.39
N ALA A 140 -9.74 -7.39 -6.39
CA ALA A 140 -9.81 -8.62 -5.63
C ALA A 140 -9.87 -8.34 -4.12
N CYS A 141 -8.99 -7.47 -3.62
CA CYS A 141 -8.99 -7.08 -2.19
C CYS A 141 -10.32 -6.43 -1.80
N TYR A 142 -10.82 -5.47 -2.60
CA TYR A 142 -12.10 -4.82 -2.31
C TYR A 142 -13.27 -5.81 -2.31
N LYS A 143 -13.32 -6.72 -3.28
CA LYS A 143 -14.35 -7.77 -3.33
C LYS A 143 -14.33 -8.61 -2.04
N SER A 144 -13.16 -9.10 -1.64
CA SER A 144 -13.01 -9.89 -0.41
C SER A 144 -13.35 -9.12 0.86
N ILE A 145 -13.00 -7.82 0.94
CA ILE A 145 -13.40 -6.95 2.04
C ILE A 145 -14.94 -6.83 2.12
N MET A 146 -15.61 -6.67 0.98
CA MET A 146 -17.07 -6.56 0.94
C MET A 146 -17.77 -7.87 1.31
N GLU A 147 -17.23 -9.01 0.89
CA GLU A 147 -17.70 -10.33 1.31
C GLU A 147 -17.54 -10.54 2.82
N ASP A 148 -16.40 -10.17 3.39
CA ASP A 148 -16.20 -10.21 4.85
C ASP A 148 -17.23 -9.33 5.57
N LYS A 149 -17.44 -8.09 5.10
CA LYS A 149 -18.45 -7.19 5.66
C LYS A 149 -19.86 -7.77 5.60
N GLN A 150 -20.26 -8.38 4.48
CA GLN A 150 -21.57 -9.04 4.34
C GLN A 150 -21.74 -10.20 5.32
N ASN A 151 -20.65 -10.87 5.68
CA ASN A 151 -20.63 -11.98 6.65
C ASN A 151 -20.36 -11.52 8.10
N ASN A 152 -20.38 -10.21 8.38
CA ASN A 152 -20.04 -9.62 9.68
C ASN A 152 -18.64 -10.04 10.18
N VAL A 153 -17.67 -10.10 9.27
CA VAL A 153 -16.26 -10.37 9.53
C VAL A 153 -15.45 -9.12 9.16
N GLU A 154 -14.39 -8.85 9.91
CA GLU A 154 -13.36 -7.86 9.56
C GLU A 154 -12.00 -8.51 9.79
N ALA A 155 -11.14 -8.49 8.78
CA ALA A 155 -9.84 -9.13 8.85
C ALA A 155 -8.91 -8.41 9.85
N LEU A 156 -8.03 -9.17 10.50
CA LEU A 156 -7.18 -8.73 11.63
C LEU A 156 -6.41 -7.43 11.35
N TRP A 157 -5.83 -7.31 10.15
CA TRP A 157 -5.12 -6.12 9.70
C TRP A 157 -5.77 -5.49 8.47
N HIS A 158 -7.11 -5.54 8.39
CA HIS A 158 -7.90 -4.85 7.38
C HIS A 158 -7.41 -5.16 5.95
N ASP A 159 -7.13 -4.13 5.15
CA ASP A 159 -6.65 -4.28 3.78
C ASP A 159 -5.32 -5.03 3.67
N GLU A 160 -4.43 -4.95 4.67
CA GLU A 160 -3.17 -5.69 4.67
C GLU A 160 -3.36 -7.21 4.73
N SER A 161 -4.40 -7.67 5.44
CA SER A 161 -4.72 -9.09 5.48
C SER A 161 -5.15 -9.60 4.10
N HIS A 162 -6.02 -8.87 3.42
CA HIS A 162 -6.46 -9.21 2.06
C HIS A 162 -5.32 -9.08 1.03
N LEU A 163 -4.44 -8.09 1.17
CA LEU A 163 -3.25 -7.94 0.33
C LEU A 163 -2.31 -9.15 0.46
N ASN A 164 -2.04 -9.59 1.69
CA ASN A 164 -1.22 -10.77 1.93
C ASN A 164 -1.87 -12.03 1.35
N LYS A 165 -3.20 -12.15 1.45
CA LYS A 165 -3.96 -13.25 0.81
C LYS A 165 -3.81 -13.22 -0.71
N TYR A 166 -3.93 -12.04 -1.31
CA TYR A 166 -3.77 -11.85 -2.74
C TYR A 166 -2.37 -12.28 -3.20
N PHE A 167 -1.31 -11.76 -2.58
CA PHE A 167 0.07 -12.12 -2.97
C PHE A 167 0.46 -13.56 -2.64
N TRP A 168 -0.23 -14.20 -1.70
CA TRP A 168 -0.07 -15.63 -1.46
C TRP A 168 -0.60 -16.47 -2.64
N ILE A 169 -1.72 -16.07 -3.25
CA ILE A 169 -2.29 -16.75 -4.43
C ILE A 169 -1.58 -16.31 -5.72
N HIS A 170 -1.31 -15.01 -5.85
CA HIS A 170 -0.74 -14.36 -7.02
C HIS A 170 0.66 -13.84 -6.70
N LYS A 171 1.69 -14.64 -6.99
CA LYS A 171 3.07 -14.31 -6.59
C LYS A 171 3.52 -12.99 -7.23
N PRO A 172 4.07 -12.04 -6.45
CA PRO A 172 4.56 -10.78 -7.00
C PRO A 172 5.78 -11.04 -7.89
N SER A 173 5.85 -10.35 -9.03
CA SER A 173 7.01 -10.37 -9.93
C SER A 173 8.26 -9.73 -9.32
N ARG A 174 8.06 -8.84 -8.33
CA ARG A 174 9.14 -8.15 -7.62
C ARG A 174 8.78 -7.98 -6.15
N ILE A 175 9.76 -8.23 -5.29
CA ILE A 175 9.68 -8.01 -3.86
C ILE A 175 10.69 -6.92 -3.48
N LEU A 176 10.21 -5.86 -2.82
CA LEU A 176 11.04 -4.79 -2.30
C LEU A 176 11.52 -5.16 -0.88
N SER A 177 12.82 -4.97 -0.64
CA SER A 177 13.42 -5.14 0.69
C SER A 177 12.88 -4.10 1.69
N PRO A 178 13.06 -4.29 3.01
CA PRO A 178 12.66 -3.30 4.01
C PRO A 178 13.33 -1.92 3.85
N GLU A 179 14.38 -1.79 3.03
CA GLU A 179 14.99 -0.50 2.66
C GLU A 179 13.99 0.47 2.00
N TYR A 180 12.95 -0.08 1.35
CA TYR A 180 11.90 0.66 0.66
C TYR A 180 10.71 1.03 1.55
N CYS A 181 10.69 0.62 2.83
CA CYS A 181 9.70 1.06 3.81
C CYS A 181 10.17 0.66 5.22
N TRP A 182 10.92 1.53 5.91
CA TRP A 182 11.59 1.21 7.17
C TRP A 182 11.04 1.99 8.37
N ASP A 183 10.90 1.30 9.50
CA ASP A 183 10.61 1.91 10.80
C ASP A 183 11.92 2.14 11.59
N THR A 184 12.22 3.41 11.87
CA THR A 184 13.45 3.80 12.59
C THR A 184 13.48 3.34 14.05
N SER A 185 12.34 2.89 14.61
CA SER A 185 12.28 2.28 15.95
C SER A 185 12.98 0.92 16.03
N ILE A 186 13.16 0.24 14.89
CA ILE A 186 13.79 -1.08 14.82
C ILE A 186 15.30 -0.94 15.08
N ARG A 187 15.76 -1.52 16.20
CA ARG A 187 17.16 -1.42 16.65
C ARG A 187 18.15 -2.09 15.69
N ASN A 188 17.82 -3.30 15.22
CA ASN A 188 18.73 -4.09 14.40
C ASN A 188 18.57 -3.75 12.91
N ARG A 189 19.48 -2.92 12.40
CA ARG A 189 19.51 -2.43 11.01
C ARG A 189 20.66 -2.98 10.16
N THR A 190 21.30 -4.07 10.58
CA THR A 190 22.51 -4.62 9.93
C THR A 190 22.33 -5.00 8.45
N ASP A 191 21.12 -5.42 8.04
CA ASP A 191 20.81 -5.76 6.64
C ASP A 191 20.43 -4.53 5.80
N ILE A 192 20.22 -3.37 6.43
CA ILE A 192 19.70 -2.16 5.78
C ILE A 192 20.86 -1.23 5.47
N ARG A 193 21.18 -1.08 4.18
CA ARG A 193 22.29 -0.24 3.72
C ARG A 193 21.82 1.15 3.34
N VAL A 194 20.60 1.26 2.82
CA VAL A 194 20.00 2.54 2.40
C VAL A 194 18.58 2.64 2.92
N PHE A 195 18.25 3.79 3.53
CA PHE A 195 16.87 4.15 3.83
C PHE A 195 16.29 4.92 2.65
N ARG A 196 15.33 4.31 1.93
CA ARG A 196 14.69 4.96 0.77
C ARG A 196 13.39 5.64 1.17
N LEU A 197 12.65 5.01 2.08
CA LEU A 197 11.37 5.50 2.62
C LEU A 197 11.29 5.14 4.11
N LEU A 198 10.98 6.13 4.94
CA LEU A 198 10.89 5.97 6.39
C LEU A 198 9.47 6.20 6.87
N TRP A 199 9.05 5.47 7.90
CA TRP A 199 7.81 5.73 8.60
C TRP A 199 7.89 7.07 9.33
N ALA A 200 6.87 7.91 9.20
CA ALA A 200 6.73 9.09 10.03
C ALA A 200 6.31 8.70 11.47
N PRO A 201 6.64 9.53 12.49
CA PRO A 201 6.14 9.33 13.85
C PRO A 201 4.63 9.17 13.88
N LYS A 202 4.15 8.12 14.57
CA LYS A 202 2.73 7.76 14.61
C LYS A 202 2.04 8.45 15.79
N HIS A 203 0.99 9.21 15.51
CA HIS A 203 0.18 9.91 16.51
C HIS A 203 -1.28 9.44 16.48
N TYR A 204 -1.52 8.13 16.58
CA TYR A 204 -2.83 7.51 16.34
C TYR A 204 -3.97 8.12 17.15
N ASN A 205 -3.76 8.38 18.44
CA ASN A 205 -4.77 8.94 19.34
C ASN A 205 -5.24 10.36 18.94
N LYS A 206 -4.45 11.08 18.13
CA LYS A 206 -4.75 12.44 17.68
C LYS A 206 -5.26 12.48 16.24
N LEU A 207 -4.84 11.52 15.41
CA LEU A 207 -5.04 11.57 13.95
C LEU A 207 -6.15 10.62 13.45
N ARG A 208 -6.61 9.66 14.25
CA ARG A 208 -7.63 8.66 13.86
C ARG A 208 -8.99 8.86 14.57
N THR A 209 -9.25 10.07 15.04
CA THR A 209 -10.49 10.47 15.73
C THR A 209 -11.58 10.89 14.76
#